data_AF-A0A078A8C2-F1
#
_entry.id   AF-A0A078A8C2-F1
#
_cell.length_a   1.000
_cell.length_b   1.000
_cell.length_c   1.000
_cell.angle_alpha   90.00
_cell.angle_beta   90.00
_cell.angle_gamma   90.00
#
_symmetry.space_group_name_H-M   'P 1'
#
loop_
_entity.id
_entity.type
_entity.pdbx_description
1 polymer ?
#
loop_
_entity_poly.entity_id
_entity_poly.type
_entity_poly.pdbx_seq_one_letter_code
_entity_poly.pdbx_strand_id
1 'polypeptide(L)'
;MSDNVGGAPAAGEEKPKSCFSFNYENMLKLAKVLQIVSALFLMAIVIVRFVYFVQLGSLPNYIMTFYFPVFAIYLLLFECGWMSIRRKFYLMNFFWGKAIFDFFLGCMIISAYVVPPIDVPATIFFFVTTIVLVTISICFRKEERERIDQDLEAIRKSDEERAKKLEAKKQKALDLANKV
;
A
#
# COMPACT_ATOMS: atom_id res chain seq x y z
N MET A 1 -52.64 -30.52 -35.22
CA MET A 1 -52.37 -29.07 -35.28
C MET A 1 -51.61 -28.72 -34.02
N SER A 2 -50.28 -28.71 -34.13
CA SER A 2 -49.36 -28.43 -33.03
C SER A 2 -48.50 -27.27 -33.53
N ASP A 3 -48.80 -26.06 -33.05
CA ASP A 3 -48.05 -24.89 -33.42
C ASP A 3 -46.73 -24.86 -32.65
N ASN A 4 -45.67 -25.02 -33.42
CA ASN A 4 -44.29 -25.02 -33.00
C ASN A 4 -43.81 -23.56 -33.03
N VAL A 5 -43.90 -22.86 -31.89
CA VAL A 5 -43.40 -21.48 -31.78
C VAL A 5 -41.90 -21.53 -31.48
N GLY A 6 -41.11 -21.41 -32.56
CA GLY A 6 -39.67 -21.21 -32.49
C GLY A 6 -39.32 -19.90 -31.81
N GLY A 7 -38.79 -19.98 -30.59
CA GLY A 7 -38.11 -18.87 -29.92
C GLY A 7 -36.74 -18.66 -30.55
N ALA A 8 -36.56 -17.52 -31.21
CA ALA A 8 -35.28 -17.09 -31.77
C ALA A 8 -34.22 -16.94 -30.65
N PRO A 9 -32.96 -17.33 -30.89
CA PRO A 9 -31.88 -17.01 -29.96
C PRO A 9 -31.64 -15.50 -29.97
N ALA A 10 -31.70 -14.90 -28.78
CA ALA A 10 -31.41 -13.49 -28.56
C ALA A 10 -30.01 -13.15 -29.12
N ALA A 11 -29.98 -12.13 -29.97
CA ALA A 11 -28.78 -11.57 -30.55
C ALA A 11 -27.75 -11.28 -29.45
N GLY A 12 -26.52 -11.77 -29.67
CA GLY A 12 -25.41 -11.53 -28.78
C GLY A 12 -25.16 -10.03 -28.62
N GLU A 13 -25.34 -9.54 -27.40
CA GLU A 13 -24.81 -8.25 -27.00
C GLU A 13 -23.28 -8.31 -27.07
N GLU A 14 -22.72 -7.85 -28.19
CA GLU A 14 -21.31 -7.52 -28.29
C GLU A 14 -21.04 -6.35 -27.33
N LYS A 15 -20.59 -6.67 -26.11
CA LYS A 15 -20.04 -5.67 -25.20
C LYS A 15 -18.94 -4.90 -25.92
N PRO A 16 -19.00 -3.56 -25.99
CA PRO A 16 -17.97 -2.78 -26.64
C PRO A 16 -16.62 -3.06 -25.97
N LYS A 17 -15.65 -3.52 -26.77
CA LYS A 17 -14.26 -3.68 -26.34
C LYS A 17 -13.68 -2.30 -26.02
N SER A 18 -13.89 -1.85 -24.80
CA SER A 18 -13.15 -0.76 -24.19
C SER A 18 -11.65 -1.06 -24.29
N CYS A 19 -10.91 -0.18 -24.97
CA CYS A 19 -9.47 -0.31 -25.24
C CYS A 19 -8.59 -0.22 -23.97
N PHE A 20 -9.20 0.01 -22.80
CA PHE A 20 -8.58 -0.19 -21.50
C PHE A 20 -9.38 -1.26 -20.76
N SER A 21 -8.91 -2.50 -20.77
CA SER A 21 -9.39 -3.47 -19.80
C SER A 21 -8.90 -3.02 -18.42
N PHE A 22 -9.81 -2.42 -17.65
CA PHE A 22 -9.65 -2.12 -16.23
C PHE A 22 -9.49 -3.45 -15.48
N ASN A 23 -8.30 -4.02 -15.55
CA ASN A 23 -7.96 -5.26 -14.89
C ASN A 23 -7.40 -4.94 -13.50
N TYR A 24 -7.94 -5.60 -12.48
CA TYR A 24 -7.51 -5.46 -11.09
C TYR A 24 -6.00 -5.60 -10.92
N GLU A 25 -5.35 -6.52 -11.65
CA GLU A 25 -3.90 -6.72 -11.55
C GLU A 25 -3.09 -5.51 -12.01
N ASN A 26 -3.59 -4.79 -13.03
CA ASN A 26 -2.96 -3.58 -13.51
C ASN A 26 -3.12 -2.44 -12.50
N MET A 27 -4.29 -2.34 -11.85
CA MET A 27 -4.55 -1.35 -10.79
C MET A 27 -3.71 -1.63 -9.54
N LEU A 28 -3.52 -2.90 -9.19
CA LEU A 28 -2.62 -3.31 -8.11
C LEU A 28 -1.17 -2.90 -8.42
N LYS A 29 -0.68 -3.15 -9.65
CA LYS A 29 0.66 -2.71 -10.08
C LYS A 29 0.78 -1.19 -10.06
N LEU A 30 -0.23 -0.48 -10.54
CA LEU A 30 -0.27 0.98 -10.51
C LEU A 30 -0.17 1.51 -9.07
N ALA A 31 -0.97 0.96 -8.15
CA ALA A 31 -0.93 1.37 -6.75
C ALA A 31 0.43 1.09 -6.09
N LYS A 32 1.08 -0.03 -6.41
CA LYS A 32 2.45 -0.32 -5.95
C LYS A 32 3.45 0.71 -6.48
N VAL A 33 3.38 1.02 -7.77
CA VAL A 33 4.25 2.03 -8.40
C VAL A 33 4.02 3.39 -7.76
N LEU A 34 2.76 3.80 -7.57
CA LEU A 34 2.41 5.06 -6.91
C LEU A 34 3.01 5.13 -5.50
N GLN A 35 2.90 4.07 -4.70
CA GLN A 35 3.48 4.03 -3.35
C GLN A 35 5.01 4.09 -3.34
N ILE A 36 5.67 3.40 -4.28
CA ILE A 36 7.13 3.50 -4.41
C ILE A 36 7.53 4.92 -4.81
N VAL A 37 6.80 5.53 -5.75
CA VAL A 37 7.03 6.93 -6.16
C VAL A 37 6.79 7.88 -4.98
N SER A 38 5.71 7.70 -4.21
CA SER A 38 5.43 8.44 -2.97
C SER A 38 6.62 8.40 -2.01
N ALA A 39 7.20 7.21 -1.79
CA ALA A 39 8.35 7.04 -0.91
C ALA A 39 9.61 7.74 -1.45
N LEU A 40 9.89 7.63 -2.75
CA LEU A 40 11.01 8.34 -3.39
C LEU A 40 10.82 9.86 -3.33
N PHE A 41 9.58 10.33 -3.52
CA PHE A 41 9.25 11.75 -3.45
C PHE A 41 9.45 12.30 -2.04
N LEU A 42 9.03 11.56 -1.01
CA LEU A 42 9.31 11.86 0.39
C LEU A 42 10.82 11.96 0.66
N MET A 43 11.62 11.01 0.15
CA MET A 43 13.08 11.07 0.30
C MET A 43 13.70 12.30 -0.36
N ALA A 44 13.22 12.67 -1.57
CA ALA A 44 13.67 13.87 -2.25
C ALA A 44 13.33 15.14 -1.45
N ILE A 45 12.11 15.24 -0.90
CA ILE A 45 11.68 16.35 -0.04
C ILE A 45 12.60 16.47 1.18
N VAL A 46 12.94 15.35 1.82
CA VAL A 46 13.84 15.34 2.98
C VAL A 46 15.22 15.87 2.61
N ILE A 47 15.81 15.41 1.51
CA ILE A 47 17.12 15.90 1.04
C ILE A 47 17.07 17.41 0.80
N VAL A 48 16.03 17.89 0.10
CA VAL A 48 15.87 19.31 -0.19
C VAL A 48 15.68 20.12 1.10
N ARG A 49 14.79 19.69 2.00
CA ARG A 49 14.59 20.35 3.30
C ARG A 49 15.85 20.35 4.16
N PHE A 50 16.71 19.35 4.04
CA PHE A 50 18.01 19.30 4.72
C PHE A 50 19.02 20.30 4.12
N VAL A 51 18.96 20.59 2.83
CA VAL A 51 19.80 21.64 2.21
C VAL A 51 19.31 23.03 2.63
N TYR A 52 17.99 23.24 2.67
CA TYR A 52 17.36 24.49 3.12
C TYR A 52 17.24 24.60 4.66
N PHE A 53 17.93 23.72 5.40
CA PHE A 53 17.85 23.58 6.86
C PHE A 53 18.10 24.90 7.61
N VAL A 54 19.01 25.74 7.11
CA VAL A 54 19.37 27.03 7.73
C VAL A 54 18.25 28.08 7.60
N GLN A 55 17.39 27.97 6.59
CA GLN A 55 16.36 28.96 6.29
C GLN A 55 15.02 28.69 6.98
N LEU A 56 14.74 27.44 7.35
CA LEU A 56 13.40 27.03 7.81
C LEU A 56 13.13 27.27 9.30
N GLY A 57 14.18 27.47 10.12
CA GLY A 57 14.20 28.13 11.44
C GLY A 57 13.25 27.65 12.55
N SER A 58 12.29 26.75 12.26
CA SER A 58 11.20 26.41 13.16
C SER A 58 11.30 24.96 13.64
N LEU A 59 11.16 24.78 14.96
CA LEU A 59 11.16 23.48 15.64
C LEU A 59 10.20 22.45 15.02
N PRO A 60 8.96 22.81 14.64
CA PRO A 60 8.04 21.90 13.96
C PRO A 60 8.57 21.39 12.61
N ASN A 61 9.21 22.25 11.81
CA ASN A 61 9.78 21.85 10.52
C ASN A 61 10.89 20.81 10.68
N TYR A 62 11.71 20.93 11.73
CA TYR A 62 12.75 19.94 12.03
C TYR A 62 12.16 18.58 12.41
N ILE A 63 11.16 18.57 13.28
CA ILE A 63 10.49 17.34 13.71
C ILE A 63 9.84 16.63 12.51
N MET A 64 9.10 17.36 11.66
CA MET A 64 8.46 16.79 10.47
C MET A 64 9.48 16.23 9.47
N THR A 65 10.60 16.94 9.27
CA THR A 65 11.67 16.49 8.36
C THR A 65 12.32 15.20 8.86
N PHE A 66 12.32 14.93 10.18
CA PHE A 66 12.79 13.67 10.74
C PHE A 66 11.78 12.52 10.60
N TYR A 67 10.47 12.81 10.60
CA TYR A 67 9.43 11.79 10.40
C TYR A 67 9.29 11.34 8.94
N PHE A 68 9.50 12.22 7.97
CA PHE A 68 9.42 11.88 6.54
C PHE A 68 10.32 10.71 6.09
N PRO A 69 11.62 10.62 6.45
CA PRO A 69 12.43 9.47 6.07
C PRO A 69 11.95 8.18 6.75
N VAL A 70 11.42 8.26 7.97
CA VAL A 70 10.80 7.10 8.64
C VAL A 70 9.58 6.62 7.86
N PHE A 71 8.70 7.53 7.43
CA PHE A 71 7.54 7.19 6.61
C PHE A 71 7.93 6.68 5.21
N ALA A 72 8.96 7.24 4.58
CA ALA A 72 9.45 6.78 3.29
C ALA A 72 10.02 5.36 3.35
N ILE A 73 10.87 5.08 4.36
CA ILE A 73 11.39 3.73 4.61
C ILE A 73 10.22 2.79 4.89
N TYR A 74 9.28 3.21 5.72
CA TYR A 74 8.11 2.41 6.06
C TYR A 74 7.29 2.02 4.81
N LEU A 75 7.01 2.97 3.92
CA LEU A 75 6.35 2.73 2.63
C LEU A 75 7.13 1.74 1.75
N LEU A 76 8.45 1.93 1.62
CA LEU A 76 9.30 1.03 0.83
C LEU A 76 9.27 -0.39 1.39
N LEU A 77 9.45 -0.55 2.70
CA LEU A 77 9.46 -1.87 3.33
C LEU A 77 8.09 -2.57 3.24
N PHE A 78 7.01 -1.79 3.30
CA PHE A 78 5.65 -2.31 3.10
C PHE A 78 5.46 -2.85 1.67
N GLU A 79 5.88 -2.08 0.66
CA GLU A 79 5.76 -2.47 -0.75
C GLU A 79 6.73 -3.58 -1.16
N CYS A 80 7.93 -3.62 -0.60
CA CYS A 80 8.89 -4.74 -0.73
C CYS A 80 8.37 -6.07 -0.17
N GLY A 81 7.21 -6.07 0.51
CA GLY A 81 6.55 -7.30 0.92
C GLY A 81 7.08 -7.88 2.23
N TRP A 82 7.68 -7.06 3.10
CA TRP A 82 8.17 -7.56 4.36
C TRP A 82 7.00 -7.98 5.26
N MET A 83 6.79 -9.30 5.40
CA MET A 83 5.61 -9.87 6.06
C MET A 83 5.34 -9.34 7.48
N SER A 84 6.41 -9.02 8.23
CA SER A 84 6.27 -8.50 9.59
C SER A 84 5.58 -7.13 9.62
N ILE A 85 5.88 -6.27 8.64
CA ILE A 85 5.33 -4.92 8.53
C ILE A 85 3.89 -4.97 8.04
N ARG A 86 3.61 -5.78 7.01
CA ARG A 86 2.25 -5.97 6.49
C ARG A 86 1.26 -6.46 7.54
N ARG A 87 1.72 -7.24 8.51
CA ARG A 87 0.88 -7.68 9.63
C ARG A 87 0.61 -6.59 10.65
N LYS A 88 1.63 -5.81 11.01
CA LYS A 88 1.49 -4.71 11.98
C LYS A 88 0.58 -3.61 11.47
N PHE A 89 0.57 -3.39 10.16
CA PHE A 89 -0.23 -2.36 9.52
C PHE A 89 -1.22 -2.96 8.55
N TYR A 90 -2.19 -3.67 9.11
CA TYR A 90 -3.23 -4.34 8.33
C TYR A 90 -3.99 -3.36 7.40
N LEU A 91 -4.22 -2.13 7.88
CA LEU A 91 -4.88 -1.07 7.12
C LEU A 91 -4.17 -0.78 5.78
N MET A 92 -2.83 -0.79 5.75
CA MET A 92 -2.05 -0.50 4.54
C MET A 92 -2.17 -1.57 3.46
N ASN A 93 -2.69 -2.77 3.78
CA ASN A 93 -2.99 -3.78 2.76
C ASN A 93 -4.19 -3.39 1.89
N PHE A 94 -5.06 -2.51 2.38
CA PHE A 94 -6.17 -1.97 1.60
C PHE A 94 -5.75 -0.69 0.90
N PHE A 95 -6.15 -0.53 -0.36
CA PHE A 95 -6.08 0.71 -1.14
C PHE A 95 -6.69 1.89 -0.39
N TRP A 96 -7.81 1.69 0.33
CA TRP A 96 -8.38 2.74 1.17
C TRP A 96 -7.45 3.17 2.30
N GLY A 97 -6.76 2.21 2.93
CA GLY A 97 -5.79 2.53 3.98
C GLY A 97 -4.55 3.24 3.43
N LYS A 98 -4.07 2.84 2.25
CA LYS A 98 -3.01 3.55 1.52
C LYS A 98 -3.43 4.98 1.18
N ALA A 99 -4.66 5.18 0.73
CA ALA A 99 -5.19 6.50 0.42
C ALA A 99 -5.24 7.41 1.66
N ILE A 100 -5.70 6.89 2.80
CA ILE A 100 -5.68 7.65 4.07
C ILE A 100 -4.25 8.02 4.46
N PHE A 101 -3.30 7.12 4.25
CA PHE A 101 -1.91 7.38 4.56
C PHE A 101 -1.31 8.47 3.66
N ASP A 102 -1.55 8.42 2.34
CA ASP A 102 -1.12 9.48 1.42
C ASP A 102 -1.80 10.82 1.72
N PHE A 103 -3.09 10.80 2.09
CA PHE A 103 -3.81 11.99 2.53
C PHE A 103 -3.16 12.60 3.77
N PHE A 104 -2.87 11.76 4.77
CA PHE A 104 -2.17 12.16 5.99
C PHE A 104 -0.80 12.78 5.68
N LEU A 105 -0.02 12.18 4.78
CA LEU A 105 1.27 12.73 4.34
C LEU A 105 1.12 14.10 3.66
N GLY A 106 0.13 14.25 2.78
CA GLY A 106 -0.19 15.52 2.13
C GLY A 106 -0.52 16.62 3.14
N CYS A 107 -1.37 16.32 4.13
CA CYS A 107 -1.68 17.22 5.24
C CYS A 107 -0.46 17.55 6.09
N MET A 108 0.40 16.56 6.36
CA MET A 108 1.60 16.73 7.16
C MET A 108 2.59 17.68 6.47
N ILE A 109 2.74 17.60 5.15
CA ILE A 109 3.58 18.49 4.35
C ILE A 109 3.07 19.94 4.41
N ILE A 110 1.77 20.18 4.22
CA ILE A 110 1.18 21.54 4.27
C ILE A 110 1.20 22.14 5.67
N SER A 111 1.13 21.32 6.73
CA SER A 111 1.07 21.82 8.10
C SER A 111 2.35 22.54 8.58
N ALA A 112 3.41 22.50 7.78
CA ALA A 112 4.63 23.26 8.01
C ALA A 112 4.37 24.78 7.91
N TYR A 113 4.75 25.54 8.94
CA TYR A 113 4.55 27.00 9.00
C TYR A 113 5.21 27.75 7.83
N VAL A 114 6.36 27.24 7.37
CA VAL A 114 7.03 27.69 6.15
C VAL A 114 7.02 26.52 5.20
N VAL A 115 6.34 26.68 4.07
CA VAL A 115 6.19 25.67 3.02
C VAL A 115 7.23 25.97 1.93
N PRO A 116 8.36 25.24 1.87
CA PRO A 116 9.24 25.22 0.72
C PRO A 116 8.47 25.10 -0.61
N PRO A 117 8.90 25.77 -1.70
CA PRO A 117 8.22 25.64 -2.99
C PRO A 117 8.10 24.20 -3.50
N ILE A 118 9.02 23.31 -3.09
CA ILE A 118 9.01 21.88 -3.44
C ILE A 118 7.87 21.10 -2.76
N ASP A 119 7.35 21.60 -1.65
CA ASP A 119 6.30 20.93 -0.89
C ASP A 119 4.93 21.07 -1.57
N VAL A 120 4.72 22.13 -2.35
CA VAL A 120 3.47 22.35 -3.10
C VAL A 120 3.20 21.25 -4.14
N PRO A 121 4.12 20.94 -5.08
CA PRO A 121 3.90 19.84 -6.02
C PRO A 121 3.86 18.48 -5.30
N ALA A 122 4.56 18.31 -4.17
CA ALA A 122 4.45 17.11 -3.36
C ALA A 122 3.05 16.89 -2.83
N THR A 123 2.46 17.92 -2.23
CA THR A 123 1.13 17.78 -1.68
C THR A 123 0.09 17.55 -2.76
N ILE A 124 0.21 18.21 -3.92
CA ILE A 124 -0.65 17.93 -5.08
C ILE A 124 -0.52 16.46 -5.47
N PHE A 125 0.70 15.93 -5.57
CA PHE A 125 0.94 14.52 -5.89
C PHE A 125 0.29 13.56 -4.87
N PHE A 126 0.43 13.83 -3.57
CA PHE A 126 -0.19 13.00 -2.52
C PHE A 126 -1.72 13.04 -2.56
N PHE A 127 -2.32 14.21 -2.80
CA PHE A 127 -3.77 14.32 -2.94
C PHE A 127 -4.30 13.63 -4.21
N VAL A 128 -3.61 13.79 -5.34
CA VAL A 128 -3.99 13.09 -6.58
C VAL A 128 -3.88 11.57 -6.38
N THR A 129 -2.80 11.10 -5.76
CA THR A 129 -2.60 9.68 -5.44
C THR A 129 -3.70 9.17 -4.51
N THR A 130 -4.07 9.95 -3.49
CA THR A 130 -5.20 9.65 -2.61
C THR A 130 -6.49 9.44 -3.41
N ILE A 131 -6.83 10.36 -4.31
CA ILE A 131 -8.04 10.28 -5.14
C ILE A 131 -8.02 9.00 -5.98
N VAL A 132 -6.90 8.73 -6.66
CA VAL A 132 -6.73 7.53 -7.50
C VAL A 132 -6.92 6.25 -6.67
N LEU A 133 -6.30 6.16 -5.50
CA LEU A 133 -6.40 4.99 -4.62
C LEU A 133 -7.81 4.81 -4.04
N VAL A 134 -8.50 5.90 -3.69
CA VAL A 134 -9.91 5.85 -3.28
C VAL A 134 -10.78 5.34 -4.43
N THR A 135 -10.60 5.86 -5.64
CA THR A 135 -11.36 5.40 -6.81
C THR A 135 -11.13 3.92 -7.08
N ILE A 136 -9.88 3.44 -7.04
CA ILE A 136 -9.56 2.01 -7.20
C ILE A 136 -10.23 1.18 -6.11
N SER A 137 -10.16 1.62 -4.85
CA SER A 137 -10.77 0.90 -3.72
C SER A 137 -12.30 0.79 -3.86
N ILE A 138 -12.97 1.84 -4.36
CA ILE A 138 -14.42 1.80 -4.59
C ILE A 138 -14.76 0.85 -5.74
N CYS A 139 -14.01 0.90 -6.84
CA CYS A 139 -14.28 0.08 -8.03
C CYS A 139 -14.01 -1.42 -7.81
N PHE A 140 -12.98 -1.77 -7.03
CA PHE A 140 -12.50 -3.16 -6.89
C PHE A 140 -12.57 -3.71 -5.47
N ARG A 141 -13.52 -3.20 -4.67
CA ARG A 141 -13.64 -3.54 -3.25
C ARG A 141 -13.81 -5.04 -2.98
N LYS A 142 -14.48 -5.76 -3.90
CA LYS A 142 -14.75 -7.20 -3.75
C LYS A 142 -13.49 -8.01 -4.02
N GLU A 143 -12.81 -7.78 -5.14
CA GLU A 143 -11.56 -8.49 -5.47
C GLU A 143 -10.44 -8.18 -4.47
N GLU A 144 -10.41 -6.96 -3.96
CA GLU A 144 -9.48 -6.53 -2.91
C GLU A 144 -9.64 -7.36 -1.64
N ARG A 145 -10.87 -7.56 -1.17
CA ARG A 145 -11.14 -8.31 0.04
C ARG A 145 -10.71 -9.77 -0.09
N GLU A 146 -11.04 -10.41 -1.21
CA GLU A 146 -10.69 -11.80 -1.48
C GLU A 146 -9.17 -12.02 -1.50
N ARG A 147 -8.41 -11.13 -2.13
CA ARG A 147 -6.94 -11.23 -2.13
C ARG A 147 -6.33 -11.01 -0.77
N ILE A 148 -6.86 -10.06 0.02
CA ILE A 148 -6.33 -9.80 1.37
C ILE A 148 -6.58 -11.00 2.28
N ASP A 149 -7.74 -11.65 2.16
CA ASP A 149 -8.03 -12.88 2.91
C ASP A 149 -7.06 -14.02 2.51
N GLN A 150 -6.76 -14.18 1.21
CA GLN A 150 -5.75 -15.13 0.73
C GLN A 150 -4.34 -14.82 1.27
N ASP A 151 -3.93 -13.56 1.23
CA ASP A 151 -2.64 -13.12 1.75
C ASP A 151 -2.55 -13.35 3.28
N LEU A 152 -3.63 -13.11 4.02
CA LEU A 152 -3.73 -13.38 5.46
C LEU A 152 -3.61 -14.88 5.77
N GLU A 153 -4.26 -15.74 4.99
CA GLU A 153 -4.14 -17.19 5.15
C GLU A 153 -2.72 -17.67 4.87
N ALA A 154 -2.07 -17.15 3.83
CA ALA A 154 -0.67 -17.45 3.53
C ALA A 154 0.26 -17.03 4.68
N ILE A 155 0.00 -15.87 5.28
CA ILE A 155 0.75 -15.39 6.45
C ILE A 155 0.54 -16.31 7.65
N ARG A 156 -0.69 -16.74 7.94
CA ARG A 156 -1.01 -17.67 9.05
C ARG A 156 -0.27 -19.01 8.88
N LYS A 157 -0.29 -19.60 7.68
CA LYS A 157 0.43 -20.85 7.40
C LYS A 157 1.94 -20.71 7.63
N SER A 158 2.53 -19.61 7.16
CA SER A 158 3.96 -19.31 7.36
C SER A 158 4.34 -19.21 8.86
N ASP A 159 3.45 -18.67 9.69
CA ASP A 159 3.67 -18.58 11.13
C ASP A 159 3.61 -19.93 11.83
N GLU A 160 2.63 -20.76 11.48
CA GLU A 160 2.51 -22.11 12.05
C GLU A 160 3.75 -22.94 11.73
N GLU A 161 4.29 -22.84 10.52
CA GLU A 161 5.55 -23.48 10.16
C GLU A 161 6.75 -22.95 10.96
N ARG A 162 6.83 -21.63 11.16
CA ARG A 162 7.90 -21.01 11.95
C ARG A 162 7.81 -21.41 13.43
N ALA A 163 6.60 -21.46 13.99
CA ALA A 163 6.36 -21.89 15.36
C ALA A 163 6.79 -23.35 15.56
N LYS A 164 6.35 -24.27 14.68
CA LYS A 164 6.77 -25.68 14.70
C LYS A 164 8.30 -25.85 14.61
N LYS A 165 8.96 -25.07 13.73
CA LYS A 165 10.43 -25.07 13.62
C LYS A 165 11.12 -24.57 14.90
N LEU A 166 10.54 -23.56 15.56
CA LEU A 166 11.08 -23.03 16.81
C LEU A 166 10.93 -24.03 17.96
N GLU A 167 9.77 -24.68 18.08
CA GLU A 167 9.51 -25.73 19.07
C GLU A 167 10.44 -26.92 18.88
N ALA A 168 10.62 -27.39 17.64
CA ALA A 168 11.56 -28.46 17.33
C ALA A 168 13.02 -28.10 17.70
N LYS A 169 13.42 -26.84 17.51
CA LYS A 169 14.75 -26.36 17.95
C LYS A 169 14.87 -26.31 19.48
N LYS A 170 13.84 -25.84 20.18
CA LYS A 170 13.82 -25.82 21.65
C LYS A 170 13.88 -27.24 22.22
N GLN A 171 13.11 -28.17 21.66
CA GLN A 171 13.13 -29.58 22.09
C GLN A 171 14.51 -30.19 21.91
N LYS A 172 15.13 -30.01 20.73
CA LYS A 172 16.50 -30.49 20.48
C LYS A 172 17.53 -29.89 21.45
N ALA A 173 17.38 -28.62 21.81
CA ALA A 173 18.27 -27.97 22.78
C ALA A 173 18.10 -28.55 24.20
N LEU A 174 16.87 -28.83 24.62
CA LEU A 174 16.58 -29.49 25.90
C LEU A 174 17.12 -30.93 25.93
N ASP A 175 16.92 -31.68 24.85
CA ASP A 175 17.43 -33.06 24.73
C ASP A 175 18.97 -33.10 24.77
N LEU A 176 19.64 -32.06 24.27
CA LEU A 176 21.09 -31.92 24.35
C LEU A 176 21.54 -31.56 25.76
N ALA A 177 20.84 -30.66 26.44
CA ALA A 177 21.15 -30.25 27.81
C ALA A 177 20.99 -31.40 28.81
N ASN A 178 20.00 -32.27 28.62
CA ASN A 178 19.79 -33.44 29.47
C ASN A 178 20.79 -34.59 29.24
N LYS A 179 21.64 -34.51 28.19
CA LYS A 179 22.68 -35.50 27.88
C LYS A 179 24.06 -35.13 28.44
N VAL A 180 24.22 -33.91 28.96
CA VAL A 180 25.45 -33.41 29.59
C VAL A 180 25.31 -33.55 31.10
#